data_AF-A0A485K6Y0-F1
#
_entry.id   AF-A0A485K6Y0-F1
#
_cell.length_a   1.000
_cell.length_b   1.000
_cell.length_c   1.000
_cell.angle_alpha   90.00
_cell.angle_beta   90.00
_cell.angle_gamma   90.00
#
_symmetry.space_group_name_H-M   'P 1'
#
loop_
_entity.id
_entity.type
_entity.pdbx_description
1 polymer ?
#
loop_
_entity_poly.entity_id
_entity_poly.type
_entity_poly.pdbx_seq_one_letter_code
_entity_poly.pdbx_strand_id
1 'polypeptide(L)'
;MQETAPLLPKAPSKPWPLSIALVLAGIVLWITVTTVLDGSASVNLTTTTYRPPSLRTVRVNVVVHPTTGAFLPHAVLDVPDDDGRATAFATFNDSVAAIGWSQLWLRATNNGSFNAAMFAAGYAEAALTHRRIAEHFTNTFVYFYGNDTIAPARVNAFFARNLAWMRTRIAAATKDDASDDDRRYWQMVAGVLAQLDGLRQGYAAFAAADAPRLTEMDIFFMNSDGDMQDLIAFANHTTAKPTKDKPSKTNFKCSALIRLLPTDLLWGHATWDTYAAMNKMFKHYDLPLPDDKDHRRRISMSSSPGYISSVDDWYLLDSGLAVMETTVGNFNASLESQFVSPNACLTWVRTKVANALATTGPDWAALFRQHNSGTYNNQWMILDLSLFHNGRLRPHGLTLLEQLPGHIKAADVSDVLNRQGYWASYNIPYFPEIYTTSGFALKPGDTWSYTQCSRAKIFARDAPAVQSLDDLKHLMRCVSTNPPRAHRPTRSNHYATDPLSVHDPGRAVAARYDLATDPNTFDLNGAIDAKVTSLRRAHALECDAVLGPTNDDQPTFEWIAAYDTLASHVGHPRVFNFSFATMRHDQHL
;
A
#
# COMPACT_ATOMS: atom_id res chain seq x y z
N MET A 1 38.37 25.27 -61.51
CA MET A 1 39.70 25.88 -61.28
C MET A 1 40.07 25.55 -59.85
N GLN A 2 40.64 24.36 -59.61
CA GLN A 2 42.03 23.92 -59.87
C GLN A 2 42.89 24.24 -58.63
N GLU A 3 43.24 23.23 -57.83
CA GLU A 3 44.37 22.27 -57.99
C GLU A 3 45.66 22.84 -57.34
N THR A 4 46.62 22.09 -56.78
CA THR A 4 47.12 20.74 -57.08
C THR A 4 47.62 19.97 -55.82
N ALA A 5 47.58 18.63 -55.85
CA ALA A 5 48.48 17.72 -55.09
C ALA A 5 49.75 17.42 -55.95
N PRO A 6 50.49 16.28 -55.94
CA PRO A 6 50.61 15.10 -55.05
C PRO A 6 52.10 14.82 -54.62
N LEU A 7 52.53 13.71 -53.98
CA LEU A 7 52.81 12.36 -54.54
C LEU A 7 53.31 11.33 -53.51
N LEU A 8 53.09 10.03 -53.82
CA LEU A 8 53.69 8.83 -53.20
C LEU A 8 54.55 8.03 -54.21
N PRO A 9 55.55 7.28 -53.74
CA PRO A 9 55.73 5.84 -54.10
C PRO A 9 56.24 4.99 -52.89
N LYS A 10 56.34 3.65 -52.84
CA LYS A 10 55.91 2.48 -53.66
C LYS A 10 55.98 1.19 -52.79
N ALA A 11 55.47 0.06 -53.27
CA ALA A 11 55.80 -1.32 -52.83
C ALA A 11 56.20 -2.19 -54.04
N PRO A 12 56.90 -3.36 -53.90
CA PRO A 12 56.16 -4.66 -53.89
C PRO A 12 56.86 -5.93 -53.28
N SER A 13 56.07 -7.03 -53.21
CA SER A 13 56.38 -8.49 -53.47
C SER A 13 57.15 -9.45 -52.51
N LYS A 14 56.38 -10.40 -51.89
CA LYS A 14 56.39 -11.92 -52.01
C LYS A 14 57.68 -12.77 -51.70
N PRO A 15 57.63 -14.14 -51.58
CA PRO A 15 56.62 -15.10 -51.03
C PRO A 15 57.12 -16.44 -50.31
N TRP A 16 56.25 -17.08 -49.48
CA TRP A 16 56.02 -18.57 -49.32
C TRP A 16 57.09 -19.51 -48.66
N PRO A 17 56.83 -20.80 -48.26
CA PRO A 17 55.66 -21.70 -48.52
C PRO A 17 55.06 -22.62 -47.37
N LEU A 18 53.83 -23.14 -47.60
CA LEU A 18 53.19 -24.48 -47.35
C LEU A 18 53.48 -25.35 -46.08
N SER A 19 52.53 -26.11 -45.48
CA SER A 19 51.71 -27.21 -46.07
C SER A 19 50.46 -27.58 -45.17
N ILE A 20 49.21 -27.73 -45.69
CA ILE A 20 48.46 -28.98 -46.06
C ILE A 20 48.07 -29.88 -44.84
N ALA A 21 46.80 -30.27 -44.54
CA ALA A 21 45.81 -30.99 -45.37
C ALA A 21 44.31 -30.97 -44.90
N LEU A 22 43.37 -31.22 -45.85
CA LEU A 22 42.10 -32.02 -45.85
C LEU A 22 41.12 -32.03 -44.62
N VAL A 23 39.80 -32.26 -44.71
CA VAL A 23 38.67 -32.04 -45.67
C VAL A 23 37.37 -32.65 -45.03
N LEU A 24 36.21 -32.11 -45.42
CA LEU A 24 34.81 -32.46 -45.03
C LEU A 24 34.39 -33.94 -45.09
N ALA A 25 33.45 -34.36 -44.21
CA ALA A 25 32.05 -34.74 -44.54
C ALA A 25 31.37 -35.61 -43.45
N GLY A 26 30.07 -35.40 -43.19
CA GLY A 26 29.35 -35.96 -42.03
C GLY A 26 28.72 -37.36 -42.19
N ILE A 27 27.94 -37.76 -41.16
CA ILE A 27 26.71 -38.59 -41.21
C ILE A 27 26.10 -38.69 -39.79
N VAL A 28 24.78 -38.87 -39.73
CA VAL A 28 23.97 -39.02 -38.49
C VAL A 28 23.86 -40.50 -38.11
N LEU A 29 23.97 -40.85 -36.82
CA LEU A 29 23.20 -41.95 -36.23
C LEU A 29 23.05 -41.83 -34.69
N TRP A 30 21.85 -42.13 -34.19
CA TRP A 30 21.58 -42.43 -32.78
C TRP A 30 22.01 -43.87 -32.44
N ILE A 31 22.41 -44.13 -31.18
CA ILE A 31 22.08 -45.34 -30.38
C ILE A 31 22.50 -45.14 -28.91
N THR A 32 21.86 -45.91 -28.02
CA THR A 32 21.71 -45.70 -26.57
C THR A 32 22.72 -46.39 -25.65
N VAL A 33 23.10 -45.69 -24.56
CA VAL A 33 23.22 -46.16 -23.15
C VAL A 33 24.20 -47.30 -22.80
N THR A 34 25.29 -46.96 -22.06
CA THR A 34 25.56 -47.42 -20.65
C THR A 34 26.75 -46.71 -19.97
N THR A 35 26.44 -45.97 -18.90
CA THR A 35 27.19 -45.77 -17.63
C THR A 35 28.73 -45.92 -17.53
N VAL A 36 29.43 -44.88 -17.04
CA VAL A 36 30.02 -44.74 -15.67
C VAL A 36 31.00 -43.55 -15.61
N LEU A 37 30.77 -42.60 -14.68
CA LEU A 37 31.68 -41.60 -14.08
C LEU A 37 32.69 -40.83 -14.96
N ASP A 38 32.55 -39.49 -15.07
CA ASP A 38 33.34 -38.60 -14.20
C ASP A 38 32.83 -37.14 -14.14
N GLY A 39 33.23 -36.43 -13.09
CA GLY A 39 32.55 -35.24 -12.57
C GLY A 39 32.49 -33.96 -13.43
N SER A 40 31.31 -33.33 -13.43
CA SER A 40 31.19 -31.88 -13.36
C SER A 40 30.02 -31.50 -12.44
N ALA A 41 30.29 -30.65 -11.44
CA ALA A 41 29.32 -30.28 -10.42
C ALA A 41 28.39 -29.16 -10.93
N SER A 42 27.34 -29.53 -11.66
CA SER A 42 26.22 -28.62 -11.88
C SER A 42 25.50 -28.40 -10.55
N VAL A 43 25.50 -27.16 -10.05
CA VAL A 43 24.64 -26.76 -8.92
C VAL A 43 23.19 -26.89 -9.37
N ASN A 44 22.57 -28.02 -9.03
CA ASN A 44 21.13 -28.16 -9.12
C ASN A 44 20.52 -27.15 -8.15
N LEU A 45 20.04 -26.04 -8.69
CA LEU A 45 18.95 -25.29 -8.08
C LEU A 45 17.78 -26.25 -7.97
N THR A 46 17.67 -26.91 -6.82
CA THR A 46 16.46 -27.63 -6.43
C THR A 46 15.34 -26.63 -6.44
N THR A 47 14.54 -26.63 -7.51
CA THR A 47 13.18 -26.12 -7.47
C THR A 47 12.43 -26.97 -6.46
N THR A 48 12.52 -26.59 -5.19
CA THR A 48 11.56 -26.97 -4.19
C THR A 48 10.20 -26.60 -4.77
N THR A 49 9.44 -27.62 -5.14
CA THR A 49 8.05 -27.46 -5.55
C THR A 49 7.30 -26.94 -4.34
N TYR A 50 7.23 -25.61 -4.23
CA TYR A 50 6.47 -24.93 -3.21
C TYR A 50 5.02 -25.36 -3.38
N ARG A 51 4.62 -26.36 -2.58
CA ARG A 51 3.22 -26.54 -2.26
C ARG A 51 2.84 -25.25 -1.54
N PRO A 52 1.85 -24.48 -2.05
CA PRO A 52 1.31 -23.40 -1.25
C PRO A 52 0.88 -23.98 0.10
N PRO A 53 1.06 -23.26 1.22
CA PRO A 53 0.41 -23.65 2.46
C PRO A 53 -1.07 -23.85 2.16
N SER A 54 -1.62 -24.98 2.61
CA SER A 54 -3.04 -25.27 2.46
C SER A 54 -3.86 -24.06 2.93
N LEU A 55 -4.82 -23.63 2.12
CA LEU A 55 -5.77 -22.58 2.50
C LEU A 55 -6.28 -22.87 3.91
N ARG A 56 -6.07 -21.94 4.83
CA ARG A 56 -6.53 -22.06 6.22
C ARG A 56 -7.86 -21.35 6.32
N THR A 57 -8.86 -22.01 6.88
CA THR A 57 -10.20 -21.43 7.04
C THR A 57 -10.54 -21.31 8.51
N VAL A 58 -11.45 -20.39 8.86
CA VAL A 58 -12.05 -20.31 10.19
C VAL A 58 -13.53 -19.95 10.09
N ARG A 59 -14.34 -20.62 10.88
CA ARG A 59 -15.73 -20.25 11.16
C ARG A 59 -15.84 -19.73 12.58
N VAL A 60 -16.33 -18.50 12.77
CA VAL A 60 -16.52 -17.88 14.09
C VAL A 60 -18.01 -17.64 14.33
N ASN A 61 -18.51 -18.15 15.45
CA ASN A 61 -19.81 -17.78 16.00
C ASN A 61 -19.61 -16.94 17.26
N VAL A 62 -20.41 -15.91 17.46
CA VAL A 62 -20.36 -15.05 18.66
C VAL A 62 -21.67 -15.13 19.42
N VAL A 63 -21.58 -15.48 20.71
CA VAL A 63 -22.69 -15.36 21.65
C VAL A 63 -22.50 -14.08 22.46
N VAL A 64 -23.54 -13.25 22.56
CA VAL A 64 -23.53 -12.07 23.45
C VAL A 64 -23.94 -12.54 24.86
N HIS A 65 -23.08 -12.35 25.86
CA HIS A 65 -23.39 -12.73 27.23
C HIS A 65 -24.55 -11.85 27.77
N PRO A 66 -25.67 -12.43 28.24
CA PRO A 66 -26.91 -11.69 28.51
C PRO A 66 -26.77 -10.61 29.60
N THR A 67 -25.96 -10.85 30.63
CA THR A 67 -25.78 -9.89 31.75
C THR A 67 -24.72 -8.82 31.51
N THR A 68 -23.60 -9.16 30.85
CA THR A 68 -22.43 -8.28 30.73
C THR A 68 -22.29 -7.63 29.35
N GLY A 69 -23.06 -8.09 28.35
CA GLY A 69 -22.91 -7.68 26.96
C GLY A 69 -21.63 -8.18 26.28
N ALA A 70 -20.80 -8.97 26.98
CA ALA A 70 -19.50 -9.43 26.46
C ALA A 70 -19.69 -10.38 25.26
N PHE A 71 -18.89 -10.17 24.22
CA PHE A 71 -18.84 -11.07 23.07
C PHE A 71 -18.01 -12.32 23.41
N LEU A 72 -18.63 -13.49 23.28
CA LEU A 72 -18.02 -14.79 23.51
C LEU A 72 -17.84 -15.50 22.16
N PRO A 73 -16.64 -15.41 21.54
CA PRO A 73 -16.36 -16.06 20.27
C PRO A 73 -16.10 -17.56 20.45
N HIS A 74 -16.62 -18.36 19.52
CA HIS A 74 -16.28 -19.76 19.34
C HIS A 74 -15.81 -19.97 17.90
N ALA A 75 -14.51 -20.22 17.73
CA ALA A 75 -13.88 -20.46 16.44
C ALA A 75 -13.65 -21.95 16.16
N VAL A 76 -13.88 -22.36 14.92
CA VAL A 76 -13.52 -23.68 14.39
C VAL A 76 -12.60 -23.44 13.19
N LEU A 77 -11.35 -23.89 13.30
CA LEU A 77 -10.36 -23.84 12.22
C LEU A 77 -10.59 -24.98 11.21
N ASP A 78 -10.07 -24.80 10.00
CA ASP A 78 -9.97 -25.83 8.96
C ASP A 78 -11.33 -26.45 8.58
N VAL A 79 -12.36 -25.61 8.58
CA VAL A 79 -13.69 -25.90 8.05
C VAL A 79 -13.65 -26.01 6.51
N PRO A 80 -14.36 -26.96 5.89
CA PRO A 80 -14.25 -27.19 4.44
C PRO A 80 -14.81 -26.02 3.62
N ASP A 81 -15.99 -25.53 3.98
CA ASP A 81 -16.76 -24.53 3.24
C ASP A 81 -17.48 -23.57 4.19
N ASP A 82 -17.94 -22.42 3.67
CA ASP A 82 -18.85 -21.51 4.38
C ASP A 82 -20.30 -21.95 4.22
N ASP A 83 -20.99 -22.24 5.33
CA ASP A 83 -22.42 -22.59 5.35
C ASP A 83 -23.35 -21.36 5.29
N GLY A 84 -22.78 -20.15 5.27
CA GLY A 84 -23.49 -18.87 5.24
C GLY A 84 -24.09 -18.45 6.59
N ARG A 85 -24.09 -19.31 7.61
CA ARG A 85 -24.80 -19.10 8.89
C ARG A 85 -23.91 -18.51 9.98
N ALA A 86 -22.60 -18.63 9.82
CA ALA A 86 -21.62 -18.15 10.79
C ALA A 86 -21.69 -16.64 11.03
N THR A 87 -21.33 -16.19 12.23
CA THR A 87 -21.17 -14.75 12.51
C THR A 87 -20.01 -14.16 11.69
N ALA A 88 -18.93 -14.92 11.48
CA ALA A 88 -17.93 -14.65 10.46
C ALA A 88 -17.32 -15.94 9.90
N PHE A 89 -16.85 -15.87 8.66
CA PHE A 89 -16.02 -16.87 7.98
C PHE A 89 -14.82 -16.17 7.37
N ALA A 90 -13.65 -16.81 7.36
CA ALA A 90 -12.48 -16.29 6.67
C ALA A 90 -11.61 -17.41 6.09
N THR A 91 -10.92 -17.10 4.99
CA THR A 91 -9.91 -17.94 4.33
C THR A 91 -8.59 -17.16 4.25
N PHE A 92 -7.48 -17.80 4.59
CA PHE A 92 -6.15 -17.23 4.59
C PHE A 92 -5.17 -18.07 3.75
N ASN A 93 -4.39 -17.38 2.92
CA ASN A 93 -3.31 -17.95 2.12
C ASN A 93 -2.01 -17.19 2.42
N ASP A 94 -1.05 -17.85 3.06
CA ASP A 94 0.28 -17.29 3.31
C ASP A 94 1.18 -17.45 2.07
N SER A 95 0.79 -16.78 0.98
CA SER A 95 1.46 -16.83 -0.31
C SER A 95 2.71 -15.92 -0.41
N VAL A 96 3.22 -15.41 0.72
CA VAL A 96 4.36 -14.46 0.78
C VAL A 96 5.59 -14.99 0.04
N ALA A 97 5.92 -16.27 0.22
CA ALA A 97 7.08 -16.87 -0.44
C ALA A 97 6.92 -17.03 -1.97
N ALA A 98 5.68 -17.04 -2.48
CA ALA A 98 5.39 -17.23 -3.90
C ALA A 98 5.18 -15.90 -4.65
N ILE A 99 4.45 -14.95 -4.06
CA ILE A 99 4.03 -13.70 -4.72
C ILE A 99 4.31 -12.44 -3.89
N GLY A 100 4.99 -12.57 -2.75
CA GLY A 100 5.25 -11.49 -1.80
C GLY A 100 4.08 -11.22 -0.84
N TRP A 101 2.84 -11.34 -1.32
CA TRP A 101 1.64 -11.06 -0.53
C TRP A 101 1.12 -12.28 0.23
N SER A 102 0.79 -12.08 1.51
CA SER A 102 -0.28 -12.84 2.16
C SER A 102 -1.63 -12.43 1.57
N GLN A 103 -2.64 -13.30 1.59
CA GLN A 103 -3.99 -12.98 1.14
C GLN A 103 -5.05 -13.46 2.13
N LEU A 104 -6.05 -12.62 2.41
CA LEU A 104 -7.14 -12.88 3.34
C LEU A 104 -8.48 -12.55 2.69
N TRP A 105 -9.39 -13.50 2.72
CA TRP A 105 -10.80 -13.36 2.38
C TRP A 105 -11.61 -13.47 3.67
N LEU A 106 -12.52 -12.54 3.92
CA LEU A 106 -13.32 -12.52 5.14
C LEU A 106 -14.74 -12.01 4.89
N ARG A 107 -15.72 -12.71 5.43
CA ARG A 107 -17.14 -12.36 5.42
C ARG A 107 -17.69 -12.32 6.84
N ALA A 108 -18.56 -11.36 7.14
CA ALA A 108 -19.30 -11.31 8.41
C ALA A 108 -20.81 -11.16 8.21
N THR A 109 -21.60 -11.76 9.08
CA THR A 109 -23.07 -11.79 8.99
C THR A 109 -23.70 -11.10 10.20
N ASN A 110 -24.57 -10.12 9.97
CA ASN A 110 -25.32 -9.45 11.02
C ASN A 110 -26.51 -10.31 11.49
N ASN A 111 -26.21 -11.36 12.27
CA ASN A 111 -27.21 -12.26 12.86
C ASN A 111 -27.89 -11.65 14.10
N GLY A 112 -28.34 -10.39 14.00
CA GLY A 112 -29.03 -9.66 15.07
C GLY A 112 -28.15 -8.76 15.95
N SER A 113 -26.86 -8.62 15.65
CA SER A 113 -25.98 -7.61 16.26
C SER A 113 -24.85 -7.23 15.32
N PHE A 114 -24.89 -5.99 14.83
CA PHE A 114 -23.87 -5.41 13.95
C PHE A 114 -22.47 -5.44 14.60
N ASN A 115 -22.38 -5.00 15.87
CA ASN A 115 -21.11 -4.99 16.61
C ASN A 115 -20.56 -6.40 16.86
N ALA A 116 -21.42 -7.41 17.11
CA ALA A 116 -20.98 -8.80 17.25
C ALA A 116 -20.44 -9.37 15.92
N ALA A 117 -21.03 -8.97 14.78
CA ALA A 117 -20.55 -9.34 13.45
C ALA A 117 -19.19 -8.71 13.13
N MET A 118 -19.03 -7.41 13.40
CA MET A 118 -17.76 -6.71 13.23
C MET A 118 -16.67 -7.27 14.17
N PHE A 119 -17.03 -7.61 15.42
CA PHE A 119 -16.13 -8.31 16.35
C PHE A 119 -15.72 -9.70 15.82
N ALA A 120 -16.66 -10.49 15.30
CA ALA A 120 -16.36 -11.78 14.69
C ALA A 120 -15.40 -11.66 13.50
N ALA A 121 -15.52 -10.60 12.69
CA ALA A 121 -14.59 -10.30 11.61
C ALA A 121 -13.15 -10.11 12.13
N GLY A 122 -12.95 -9.22 13.12
CA GLY A 122 -11.64 -9.03 13.71
C GLY A 122 -11.06 -10.32 14.29
N TYR A 123 -11.89 -11.09 15.00
CA TYR A 123 -11.50 -12.35 15.63
C TYR A 123 -11.10 -13.42 14.60
N ALA A 124 -11.86 -13.55 13.51
CA ALA A 124 -11.59 -14.47 12.40
C ALA A 124 -10.27 -14.14 11.68
N GLU A 125 -10.01 -12.86 11.40
CA GLU A 125 -8.72 -12.43 10.83
C GLU A 125 -7.57 -12.83 11.75
N ALA A 126 -7.61 -12.46 13.03
CA ALA A 126 -6.49 -12.72 13.93
C ALA A 126 -6.31 -14.23 14.22
N ALA A 127 -7.38 -15.02 14.24
CA ALA A 127 -7.29 -16.47 14.38
C ALA A 127 -6.39 -17.10 13.29
N LEU A 128 -6.55 -16.67 12.04
CA LEU A 128 -5.74 -17.16 10.91
C LEU A 128 -4.37 -16.48 10.78
N THR A 129 -4.27 -15.20 11.16
CA THR A 129 -3.11 -14.35 10.84
C THR A 129 -2.22 -13.99 12.02
N HIS A 130 -2.51 -14.46 13.24
CA HIS A 130 -1.78 -14.13 14.49
C HIS A 130 -0.26 -14.14 14.34
N ARG A 131 0.32 -15.13 13.65
CA ARG A 131 1.77 -15.18 13.40
C ARG A 131 2.26 -13.98 12.59
N ARG A 132 1.60 -13.66 11.48
CA ARG A 132 1.95 -12.51 10.63
C ARG A 132 1.72 -11.19 11.35
N ILE A 133 0.71 -11.11 12.23
CA ILE A 133 0.49 -9.96 13.13
C ILE A 133 1.69 -9.75 14.06
N ALA A 134 2.19 -10.82 14.70
CA ALA A 134 3.35 -10.76 15.60
C ALA A 134 4.63 -10.30 14.88
N GLU A 135 4.87 -10.86 13.69
CA GLU A 135 6.02 -10.52 12.82
C GLU A 135 5.94 -9.04 12.37
N HIS A 136 4.77 -8.59 11.88
CA HIS A 136 4.57 -7.19 11.45
C HIS A 136 4.66 -6.20 12.62
N PHE A 137 4.06 -6.51 13.78
CA PHE A 137 4.19 -5.70 15.00
C PHE A 137 5.65 -5.54 15.41
N THR A 138 6.44 -6.62 15.41
CA THR A 138 7.86 -6.55 15.77
C THR A 138 8.63 -5.60 14.85
N ASN A 139 8.35 -5.61 13.54
CA ASN A 139 9.04 -4.76 12.58
C ASN A 139 8.65 -3.28 12.74
N THR A 140 7.35 -2.98 12.84
CA THR A 140 6.85 -1.60 12.96
C THR A 140 7.15 -0.98 14.32
N PHE A 141 7.09 -1.76 15.40
CA PHE A 141 7.45 -1.30 16.73
C PHE A 141 8.92 -0.90 16.81
N VAL A 142 9.85 -1.72 16.28
CA VAL A 142 11.28 -1.38 16.22
C VAL A 142 11.53 -0.19 15.29
N TYR A 143 10.78 -0.03 14.20
CA TYR A 143 10.91 1.16 13.35
C TYR A 143 10.53 2.46 14.09
N PHE A 144 9.44 2.46 14.85
CA PHE A 144 8.97 3.67 15.54
C PHE A 144 9.64 3.94 16.89
N TYR A 145 10.09 2.90 17.60
CA TYR A 145 10.58 3.00 18.98
C TYR A 145 11.98 2.40 19.20
N GLY A 146 12.63 1.87 18.16
CA GLY A 146 13.98 1.34 18.22
C GLY A 146 14.11 0.15 19.17
N ASN A 147 14.97 0.32 20.19
CA ASN A 147 15.28 -0.71 21.19
C ASN A 147 14.39 -0.61 22.44
N ASP A 148 13.41 0.29 22.48
CA ASP A 148 12.44 0.33 23.57
C ASP A 148 11.62 -0.98 23.61
N THR A 149 11.08 -1.32 24.77
CA THR A 149 10.24 -2.53 24.98
C THR A 149 8.77 -2.21 25.25
N ILE A 150 8.44 -0.92 25.41
CA ILE A 150 7.08 -0.40 25.61
C ILE A 150 6.92 0.91 24.84
N ALA A 151 5.73 1.14 24.28
CA ALA A 151 5.46 2.40 23.57
C ALA A 151 5.57 3.61 24.54
N PRO A 152 6.07 4.78 24.09
CA PRO A 152 6.23 5.96 24.93
C PRO A 152 4.93 6.35 25.63
N ALA A 153 4.99 6.53 26.96
CA ALA A 153 3.81 6.71 27.80
C ALA A 153 2.85 7.83 27.35
N ARG A 154 3.36 8.87 26.68
CA ARG A 154 2.55 9.97 26.14
C ARG A 154 1.77 9.61 24.88
N VAL A 155 2.27 8.71 24.03
CA VAL A 155 1.54 8.14 22.89
C VAL A 155 0.38 7.28 23.41
N ASN A 156 0.68 6.37 24.34
CA ASN A 156 -0.36 5.56 25.01
C ASN A 156 -1.41 6.44 25.72
N ALA A 157 -1.00 7.54 26.38
CA ALA A 157 -1.94 8.48 27.00
C ALA A 157 -2.77 9.27 25.98
N PHE A 158 -2.25 9.53 24.77
CA PHE A 158 -3.03 10.12 23.68
C PHE A 158 -4.08 9.12 23.18
N PHE A 159 -3.66 7.89 22.85
CA PHE A 159 -4.55 6.83 22.35
C PHE A 159 -5.63 6.44 23.36
N ALA A 160 -5.29 6.30 24.65
CA ALA A 160 -6.27 5.99 25.69
C ALA A 160 -7.35 7.08 25.80
N ARG A 161 -6.96 8.37 25.73
CA ARG A 161 -7.94 9.49 25.70
C ARG A 161 -8.76 9.50 24.42
N ASN A 162 -8.15 9.21 23.27
CA ASN A 162 -8.81 9.18 21.97
C ASN A 162 -9.87 8.08 21.89
N LEU A 163 -9.53 6.87 22.30
CA LEU A 163 -10.44 5.74 22.36
C LEU A 163 -11.57 5.96 23.38
N ALA A 164 -11.27 6.54 24.55
CA ALA A 164 -12.28 6.92 25.54
C ALA A 164 -13.25 8.01 25.02
N TRP A 165 -12.73 9.00 24.28
CA TRP A 165 -13.55 10.03 23.64
C TRP A 165 -14.48 9.42 22.58
N MET A 166 -13.97 8.56 21.69
CA MET A 166 -14.81 7.87 20.69
C MET A 166 -15.89 7.01 21.36
N ARG A 167 -15.54 6.24 22.41
CA ARG A 167 -16.52 5.45 23.19
C ARG A 167 -17.60 6.34 23.85
N THR A 168 -17.23 7.52 24.36
CA THR A 168 -18.20 8.52 24.87
C THR A 168 -19.12 9.06 23.79
N ARG A 169 -18.60 9.35 22.59
CA ARG A 169 -19.39 9.86 21.46
C ARG A 169 -20.37 8.80 20.93
N ILE A 170 -19.94 7.55 20.81
CA ILE A 170 -20.81 6.40 20.47
C ILE A 170 -21.99 6.33 21.45
N ALA A 171 -21.74 6.36 22.76
CA ALA A 171 -22.78 6.29 23.78
C ALA A 171 -23.70 7.54 23.84
N ALA A 172 -23.28 8.66 23.26
CA ALA A 172 -24.12 9.84 23.11
C ALA A 172 -25.04 9.73 21.88
N ALA A 173 -24.54 9.18 20.77
CA ALA A 173 -25.27 9.06 19.51
C ALA A 173 -26.40 8.02 19.51
N THR A 174 -26.51 7.20 20.56
CA THR A 174 -27.65 6.27 20.76
C THR A 174 -28.87 6.92 21.43
N LYS A 175 -28.88 8.24 21.60
CA LYS A 175 -29.99 8.99 22.20
C LYS A 175 -30.94 9.53 21.13
N ASP A 176 -32.19 9.80 21.54
CA ASP A 176 -33.27 10.18 20.63
C ASP A 176 -33.08 11.55 19.95
N ASP A 177 -32.17 12.39 20.45
CA ASP A 177 -31.85 13.72 19.92
C ASP A 177 -30.77 13.72 18.81
N ALA A 178 -30.12 12.59 18.55
CA ALA A 178 -29.15 12.45 17.45
C ALA A 178 -29.85 12.28 16.09
N SER A 179 -29.40 13.03 15.07
CA SER A 179 -29.86 12.86 13.70
C SER A 179 -29.47 11.49 13.15
N ASP A 180 -30.21 10.98 12.16
CA ASP A 180 -29.97 9.66 11.58
C ASP A 180 -28.57 9.54 10.97
N ASP A 181 -28.04 10.62 10.37
CA ASP A 181 -26.67 10.64 9.81
C ASP A 181 -25.58 10.56 10.91
N ASP A 182 -25.70 11.31 12.01
CA ASP A 182 -24.73 11.25 13.13
C ASP A 182 -24.83 9.89 13.84
N ARG A 183 -26.05 9.39 14.05
CA ARG A 183 -26.32 8.04 14.56
C ARG A 183 -25.63 6.97 13.71
N ARG A 184 -25.81 7.00 12.39
CA ARG A 184 -25.23 6.04 11.45
C ARG A 184 -23.71 6.13 11.36
N TYR A 185 -23.15 7.35 11.41
CA TYR A 185 -21.71 7.57 11.52
C TYR A 185 -21.14 6.90 12.79
N TRP A 186 -21.72 7.20 13.96
CA TRP A 186 -21.22 6.66 15.23
C TRP A 186 -21.49 5.17 15.43
N GLN A 187 -22.58 4.61 14.88
CA GLN A 187 -22.75 3.16 14.77
C GLN A 187 -21.61 2.53 13.97
N MET A 188 -21.24 3.10 12.81
CA MET A 188 -20.11 2.58 12.02
C MET A 188 -18.78 2.67 12.79
N VAL A 189 -18.52 3.77 13.51
CA VAL A 189 -17.35 3.87 14.41
C VAL A 189 -17.39 2.80 15.51
N ALA A 190 -18.55 2.51 16.09
CA ALA A 190 -18.70 1.43 17.07
C ALA A 190 -18.38 0.05 16.45
N GLY A 191 -18.79 -0.19 15.21
CA GLY A 191 -18.42 -1.37 14.44
C GLY A 191 -16.91 -1.47 14.18
N VAL A 192 -16.26 -0.36 13.82
CA VAL A 192 -14.80 -0.30 13.64
C VAL A 192 -14.06 -0.66 14.94
N LEU A 193 -14.49 -0.11 16.08
CA LEU A 193 -13.90 -0.44 17.38
C LEU A 193 -14.18 -1.89 17.80
N ALA A 194 -15.38 -2.41 17.50
CA ALA A 194 -15.71 -3.82 17.74
C ALA A 194 -14.82 -4.76 16.91
N GLN A 195 -14.52 -4.42 15.64
CA GLN A 195 -13.57 -5.15 14.81
C GLN A 195 -12.15 -5.13 15.41
N LEU A 196 -11.72 -3.99 15.97
CA LEU A 196 -10.44 -3.87 16.65
C LEU A 196 -10.36 -4.73 17.94
N ASP A 197 -11.42 -4.72 18.74
CA ASP A 197 -11.55 -5.56 19.94
C ASP A 197 -11.57 -7.06 19.59
N GLY A 198 -12.21 -7.42 18.47
CA GLY A 198 -12.20 -8.77 17.90
C GLY A 198 -10.81 -9.23 17.51
N LEU A 199 -10.08 -8.39 16.77
CA LEU A 199 -8.71 -8.65 16.34
C LEU A 199 -7.78 -8.86 17.54
N ARG A 200 -7.88 -8.01 18.57
CA ARG A 200 -7.11 -8.15 19.81
C ARG A 200 -7.41 -9.45 20.55
N GLN A 201 -8.68 -9.82 20.69
CA GLN A 201 -9.07 -11.05 21.38
C GLN A 201 -8.71 -12.31 20.59
N GLY A 202 -8.84 -12.29 19.27
CA GLY A 202 -8.40 -13.39 18.40
C GLY A 202 -6.89 -13.58 18.47
N TYR A 203 -6.12 -12.48 18.39
CA TYR A 203 -4.67 -12.55 18.54
C TYR A 203 -4.28 -13.14 19.90
N ALA A 204 -4.88 -12.66 21.00
CA ALA A 204 -4.58 -13.15 22.35
C ALA A 204 -4.92 -14.64 22.56
N ALA A 205 -5.90 -15.18 21.82
CA ALA A 205 -6.34 -16.57 21.90
C ALA A 205 -5.48 -17.54 21.07
N PHE A 206 -4.92 -17.09 19.94
CA PHE A 206 -4.18 -17.95 18.99
C PHE A 206 -2.67 -17.70 18.93
N ALA A 207 -2.17 -16.55 19.42
CA ALA A 207 -0.74 -16.27 19.44
C ALA A 207 0.04 -17.27 20.32
N ALA A 208 1.22 -17.67 19.84
CA ALA A 208 2.11 -18.57 20.55
C ALA A 208 2.60 -17.97 21.89
N ALA A 209 3.05 -18.82 22.82
CA ALA A 209 3.40 -18.40 24.17
C ALA A 209 4.62 -17.46 24.22
N ASP A 210 5.49 -17.54 23.23
CA ASP A 210 6.70 -16.74 22.97
C ASP A 210 6.45 -15.51 22.08
N ALA A 211 5.26 -15.37 21.50
CA ALA A 211 4.91 -14.21 20.69
C ALA A 211 4.63 -12.96 21.57
N PRO A 212 4.85 -11.73 21.05
CA PRO A 212 4.55 -10.49 21.78
C PRO A 212 3.10 -10.45 22.27
N ARG A 213 2.89 -10.06 23.54
CA ARG A 213 1.54 -9.90 24.11
C ARG A 213 1.02 -8.50 23.83
N LEU A 214 0.15 -8.39 22.83
CA LEU A 214 -0.38 -7.09 22.37
C LEU A 214 -1.54 -6.60 23.25
N THR A 215 -1.39 -5.39 23.79
CA THR A 215 -2.42 -4.67 24.54
C THR A 215 -3.44 -4.01 23.61
N GLU A 216 -4.47 -3.38 24.18
CA GLU A 216 -5.40 -2.53 23.42
C GLU A 216 -4.67 -1.36 22.72
N MET A 217 -3.66 -0.77 23.39
CA MET A 217 -2.89 0.35 22.82
C MET A 217 -1.92 -0.11 21.73
N ASP A 218 -1.38 -1.32 21.80
CA ASP A 218 -0.49 -1.86 20.75
C ASP A 218 -1.26 -2.14 19.45
N ILE A 219 -2.46 -2.72 19.55
CA ILE A 219 -3.33 -2.95 18.39
C ILE A 219 -3.85 -1.61 17.81
N PHE A 220 -4.14 -0.64 18.67
CA PHE A 220 -4.53 0.71 18.25
C PHE A 220 -3.37 1.46 17.58
N PHE A 221 -2.14 1.32 18.10
CA PHE A 221 -0.90 1.83 17.51
C PHE A 221 -0.67 1.26 16.11
N MET A 222 -0.75 -0.06 15.93
CA MET A 222 -0.62 -0.70 14.60
C MET A 222 -1.57 -0.09 13.58
N ASN A 223 -2.84 0.11 13.95
CA ASN A 223 -3.84 0.67 13.05
C ASN A 223 -3.67 2.18 12.82
N SER A 224 -2.87 2.86 13.64
CA SER A 224 -2.59 4.29 13.58
C SER A 224 -1.22 4.60 12.93
N ASP A 225 -0.59 3.66 12.22
CA ASP A 225 0.74 3.80 11.59
C ASP A 225 0.90 5.11 10.78
N GLY A 226 -0.07 5.41 9.90
CA GLY A 226 -0.09 6.67 9.16
C GLY A 226 -0.20 7.89 10.08
N ASP A 227 -1.11 7.84 11.05
CA ASP A 227 -1.32 8.92 12.04
C ASP A 227 -0.08 9.13 12.94
N MET A 228 0.74 8.12 13.17
CA MET A 228 1.95 8.20 14.01
C MET A 228 3.01 9.15 13.48
N GLN A 229 3.06 9.39 12.16
CA GLN A 229 3.94 10.41 11.55
C GLN A 229 3.68 11.81 12.10
N ASP A 230 2.42 12.11 12.46
CA ASP A 230 2.00 13.39 13.04
C ASP A 230 1.90 13.34 14.57
N LEU A 231 1.80 12.17 15.22
CA LEU A 231 1.63 12.05 16.68
C LEU A 231 2.93 12.00 17.48
N ILE A 232 4.01 11.41 16.95
CA ILE A 232 5.26 11.19 17.71
C ILE A 232 5.91 12.50 18.16
N ALA A 233 5.93 13.52 17.29
CA ALA A 233 6.54 14.81 17.60
C ALA A 233 5.80 15.55 18.73
N PHE A 234 4.48 15.41 18.82
CA PHE A 234 3.65 16.08 19.83
C PHE A 234 3.60 15.33 21.15
N ALA A 235 3.96 14.04 21.16
CA ALA A 235 4.29 13.32 22.37
C ALA A 235 5.58 13.84 23.04
N ASN A 236 6.39 14.74 22.44
CA ASN A 236 7.63 15.22 23.07
C ASN A 236 7.84 16.75 23.02
N HIS A 237 7.44 17.43 24.12
CA HIS A 237 8.07 18.69 24.56
C HIS A 237 9.45 18.44 25.19
N THR A 238 10.33 17.72 24.51
CA THR A 238 11.76 17.61 24.80
C THR A 238 12.52 17.88 23.50
N THR A 239 13.67 18.54 23.59
CA THR A 239 14.23 19.41 22.54
C THR A 239 14.81 18.72 21.30
N ALA A 240 14.68 17.41 21.17
CA ALA A 240 15.07 16.66 19.97
C ALA A 240 13.93 16.62 18.95
N LYS A 241 13.82 17.65 18.11
CA LYS A 241 12.92 17.62 16.95
C LYS A 241 13.35 16.51 15.98
N PRO A 242 12.46 15.62 15.54
CA PRO A 242 12.58 15.00 14.22
C PRO A 242 12.61 16.14 13.20
N THR A 243 13.70 16.27 12.43
CA THR A 243 13.88 17.41 11.54
C THR A 243 13.03 17.27 10.28
N LYS A 244 11.85 17.90 10.27
CA LYS A 244 10.94 18.05 9.10
C LYS A 244 11.53 18.91 7.95
N ASP A 245 12.86 19.02 7.87
CA ASP A 245 13.59 19.98 7.05
C ASP A 245 14.29 19.38 5.82
N LYS A 246 14.30 18.05 5.69
CA LYS A 246 14.74 17.36 4.48
C LYS A 246 13.54 16.88 3.65
N PRO A 247 13.57 17.03 2.30
CA PRO A 247 12.74 16.19 1.46
C PRO A 247 13.11 14.73 1.72
N SER A 248 12.10 13.86 1.77
CA SER A 248 12.19 12.41 1.91
C SER A 248 13.10 11.87 3.04
N LYS A 249 12.48 11.59 4.21
CA LYS A 249 12.79 10.40 5.03
C LYS A 249 11.54 9.79 5.69
N THR A 250 10.59 10.61 6.18
CA THR A 250 9.50 10.07 7.03
C THR A 250 8.06 10.57 6.74
N ASN A 251 7.85 11.68 6.00
CA ASN A 251 6.56 12.41 6.00
C ASN A 251 5.90 12.63 4.61
N PHE A 252 6.44 12.03 3.54
CA PHE A 252 5.95 12.23 2.17
C PHE A 252 5.92 10.87 1.47
N LYS A 253 4.79 10.17 1.56
CA LYS A 253 4.66 8.77 1.11
C LYS A 253 3.74 8.64 -0.10
N CYS A 254 4.18 7.80 -1.04
CA CYS A 254 3.42 7.28 -2.17
C CYS A 254 3.37 8.17 -3.43
N SER A 255 3.17 7.50 -4.57
CA SER A 255 2.93 8.10 -5.88
C SER A 255 1.70 7.42 -6.48
N ALA A 256 0.79 8.20 -7.09
CA ALA A 256 -0.42 7.66 -7.72
C ALA A 256 -0.69 8.29 -9.09
N LEU A 257 -1.35 7.54 -9.98
CA LEU A 257 -1.73 7.97 -11.32
C LEU A 257 -3.14 7.45 -11.65
N ILE A 258 -3.98 8.31 -12.23
CA ILE A 258 -5.22 7.97 -12.93
C ILE A 258 -5.02 8.38 -14.40
N ARG A 259 -5.30 7.49 -15.35
CA ARG A 259 -5.08 7.66 -16.79
C ARG A 259 -6.37 7.38 -17.56
N LEU A 260 -6.82 8.39 -18.30
CA LEU A 260 -8.06 8.40 -19.07
C LEU A 260 -7.83 7.94 -20.52
N LEU A 261 -8.29 6.75 -20.88
CA LEU A 261 -8.22 6.21 -22.25
C LEU A 261 -9.58 6.35 -22.96
N PRO A 262 -9.65 6.30 -24.31
CA PRO A 262 -10.91 6.45 -25.04
C PRO A 262 -12.00 5.44 -24.67
N THR A 263 -11.61 4.25 -24.19
CA THR A 263 -12.50 3.11 -23.89
C THR A 263 -12.28 2.50 -22.51
N ASP A 264 -11.37 3.04 -21.70
CA ASP A 264 -11.00 2.49 -20.39
C ASP A 264 -10.48 3.60 -19.46
N LEU A 265 -10.43 3.29 -18.17
CA LEU A 265 -9.87 4.14 -17.14
C LEU A 265 -8.88 3.28 -16.36
N LEU A 266 -7.60 3.65 -16.38
CA LEU A 266 -6.54 2.93 -15.68
C LEU A 266 -6.10 3.73 -14.47
N TRP A 267 -5.80 3.09 -13.34
CA TRP A 267 -5.18 3.78 -12.22
C TRP A 267 -4.30 2.87 -11.39
N GLY A 268 -3.33 3.47 -10.71
CA GLY A 268 -2.35 2.76 -9.92
C GLY A 268 -1.76 3.61 -8.81
N HIS A 269 -1.28 2.92 -7.78
CA HIS A 269 -0.70 3.48 -6.57
C HIS A 269 0.55 2.68 -6.20
N ALA A 270 1.67 3.36 -5.95
CA ALA A 270 2.90 2.78 -5.43
C ALA A 270 3.14 3.30 -4.02
N THR A 271 3.00 2.44 -3.01
CA THR A 271 3.24 2.85 -1.61
C THR A 271 4.73 3.14 -1.41
N TRP A 272 5.07 4.27 -0.79
CA TRP A 272 6.44 4.49 -0.33
C TRP A 272 6.52 4.34 1.19
N ASP A 273 7.41 3.48 1.68
CA ASP A 273 7.56 3.24 3.11
C ASP A 273 8.95 2.69 3.48
N THR A 274 9.18 2.57 4.78
CA THR A 274 10.27 1.75 5.31
C THR A 274 10.17 0.31 4.82
N TYR A 275 11.31 -0.26 4.47
CA TYR A 275 11.42 -1.65 4.03
C TYR A 275 11.06 -2.64 5.16
N ALA A 276 11.06 -2.19 6.43
CA ALA A 276 10.51 -2.93 7.57
C ALA A 276 8.99 -3.21 7.46
N ALA A 277 8.25 -2.39 6.69
CA ALA A 277 6.80 -2.54 6.50
C ALA A 277 6.42 -3.52 5.37
N MET A 278 7.39 -4.20 4.73
CA MET A 278 7.14 -5.12 3.61
C MET A 278 6.50 -6.47 3.99
N ASN A 279 6.03 -6.66 5.23
CA ASN A 279 5.13 -7.75 5.58
C ASN A 279 3.70 -7.36 5.19
N LYS A 280 3.33 -7.61 3.92
CA LYS A 280 2.07 -7.11 3.34
C LYS A 280 1.03 -8.22 3.14
N MET A 281 -0.24 -7.83 3.27
CA MET A 281 -1.40 -8.70 3.13
C MET A 281 -2.46 -8.04 2.24
N PHE A 282 -2.91 -8.72 1.19
CA PHE A 282 -4.07 -8.28 0.42
C PHE A 282 -5.35 -8.79 1.10
N LYS A 283 -6.35 -7.92 1.27
CA LYS A 283 -7.56 -8.21 2.04
C LYS A 283 -8.82 -7.98 1.22
N HIS A 284 -9.70 -8.96 1.27
CA HIS A 284 -11.00 -8.99 0.64
C HIS A 284 -12.05 -9.15 1.75
N TYR A 285 -12.80 -8.09 2.01
CA TYR A 285 -13.73 -8.00 3.13
C TYR A 285 -15.17 -7.86 2.61
N ASP A 286 -16.08 -8.68 3.12
CA ASP A 286 -17.52 -8.61 2.90
C ASP A 286 -18.21 -8.38 4.27
N LEU A 287 -18.34 -7.11 4.66
CA LEU A 287 -18.71 -6.68 6.02
C LEU A 287 -20.11 -6.05 6.07
N PRO A 288 -20.91 -6.27 7.13
CA PRO A 288 -22.23 -5.66 7.25
C PRO A 288 -22.16 -4.14 7.31
N LEU A 289 -23.30 -3.49 7.06
CA LEU A 289 -23.49 -2.06 7.25
C LEU A 289 -24.32 -1.80 8.53
N PRO A 290 -24.18 -0.61 9.15
CA PRO A 290 -25.08 -0.20 10.22
C PRO A 290 -26.50 -0.01 9.68
N ASP A 291 -27.47 -0.44 10.49
CA ASP A 291 -28.93 -0.45 10.21
C ASP A 291 -29.38 -1.20 8.94
N ASP A 292 -28.47 -1.91 8.27
CA ASP A 292 -28.76 -2.80 7.16
C ASP A 292 -28.14 -4.19 7.42
N LYS A 293 -29.01 -5.14 7.81
CA LYS A 293 -28.62 -6.51 8.13
C LYS A 293 -28.45 -7.40 6.89
N ASP A 294 -29.04 -7.00 5.76
CA ASP A 294 -29.20 -7.83 4.56
C ASP A 294 -28.15 -7.47 3.51
N HIS A 295 -27.67 -6.21 3.49
CA HIS A 295 -26.55 -5.77 2.67
C HIS A 295 -25.21 -5.73 3.42
N ARG A 296 -24.14 -5.82 2.64
CA ARG A 296 -22.75 -5.76 3.09
C ARG A 296 -21.96 -4.88 2.13
N ARG A 297 -20.92 -4.22 2.64
CA ARG A 297 -19.92 -3.51 1.83
C ARG A 297 -18.81 -4.51 1.49
N ARG A 298 -18.59 -4.73 0.19
CA ARG A 298 -17.42 -5.48 -0.29
C ARG A 298 -16.27 -4.52 -0.59
N ILE A 299 -15.11 -4.86 -0.05
CA ILE A 299 -13.87 -4.08 -0.12
C ILE A 299 -12.74 -5.01 -0.58
N SER A 300 -11.95 -4.58 -1.56
CA SER A 300 -10.63 -5.14 -1.87
C SER A 300 -9.57 -4.09 -1.59
N MET A 301 -8.56 -4.41 -0.77
CA MET A 301 -7.51 -3.47 -0.39
C MET A 301 -6.16 -4.16 -0.20
N SER A 302 -5.07 -3.49 -0.56
CA SER A 302 -3.74 -3.84 -0.04
C SER A 302 -3.64 -3.35 1.40
N SER A 303 -2.95 -4.09 2.26
CA SER A 303 -2.92 -3.84 3.70
C SER A 303 -1.67 -4.52 4.30
N SER A 304 -1.59 -4.56 5.63
CA SER A 304 -0.60 -5.30 6.40
C SER A 304 -1.29 -6.19 7.46
N PRO A 305 -0.63 -7.22 7.99
CA PRO A 305 -1.17 -8.05 9.08
C PRO A 305 -1.57 -7.19 10.28
N GLY A 306 -2.82 -7.37 10.77
CA GLY A 306 -3.34 -6.65 11.93
C GLY A 306 -3.85 -5.24 11.66
N TYR A 307 -3.68 -4.71 10.44
CA TYR A 307 -4.27 -3.43 10.03
C TYR A 307 -5.69 -3.71 9.48
N ILE A 308 -6.75 -3.23 10.13
CA ILE A 308 -8.13 -3.37 9.62
C ILE A 308 -8.48 -2.32 8.56
N SER A 309 -7.49 -1.54 8.11
CA SER A 309 -7.52 -0.58 6.99
C SER A 309 -6.32 -0.82 6.06
N SER A 310 -6.21 -0.08 4.95
CA SER A 310 -5.13 -0.23 3.98
C SER A 310 -3.82 0.40 4.45
N VAL A 311 -3.88 1.65 4.92
CA VAL A 311 -2.74 2.53 5.27
C VAL A 311 -1.87 2.92 4.07
N ASP A 312 -1.93 2.19 2.96
CA ASP A 312 -1.18 2.51 1.74
C ASP A 312 -1.47 3.92 1.15
N ASP A 313 -2.70 4.40 1.01
CA ASP A 313 -3.99 3.67 0.98
C ASP A 313 -4.43 3.28 -0.46
N TRP A 314 -5.03 2.08 -0.62
CA TRP A 314 -5.68 1.61 -1.85
C TRP A 314 -6.92 0.76 -1.55
N TYR A 315 -8.07 1.16 -2.10
CA TYR A 315 -9.34 0.46 -1.97
C TYR A 315 -10.12 0.39 -3.30
N LEU A 316 -10.73 -0.77 -3.55
CA LEU A 316 -11.82 -0.94 -4.51
C LEU A 316 -13.08 -1.29 -3.70
N LEU A 317 -14.18 -0.59 -3.94
CA LEU A 317 -15.44 -0.70 -3.19
C LEU A 317 -16.59 -1.08 -4.11
N ASP A 318 -17.48 -1.98 -3.67
CA ASP A 318 -18.65 -2.38 -4.47
C ASP A 318 -19.76 -1.33 -4.56
N SER A 319 -19.61 -0.19 -3.89
CA SER A 319 -20.35 1.04 -4.20
C SER A 319 -20.02 1.62 -5.58
N GLY A 320 -19.00 1.10 -6.27
CA GLY A 320 -18.50 1.66 -7.53
C GLY A 320 -17.45 2.75 -7.33
N LEU A 321 -16.93 2.91 -6.11
CA LEU A 321 -15.85 3.84 -5.78
C LEU A 321 -14.50 3.11 -5.76
N ALA A 322 -13.48 3.75 -6.35
CA ALA A 322 -12.08 3.44 -6.10
C ALA A 322 -11.46 4.60 -5.30
N VAL A 323 -10.74 4.27 -4.23
CA VAL A 323 -10.20 5.26 -3.28
C VAL A 323 -8.72 4.99 -3.06
N MET A 324 -7.89 6.01 -3.24
CA MET A 324 -6.46 5.98 -2.93
C MET A 324 -5.98 7.36 -2.52
N GLU A 325 -4.77 7.48 -1.99
CA GLU A 325 -4.22 8.76 -1.52
C GLU A 325 -2.72 8.90 -1.82
N THR A 326 -2.14 10.09 -1.57
CA THR A 326 -0.71 10.20 -1.22
C THR A 326 -0.53 11.21 -0.09
N THR A 327 0.35 10.92 0.87
CA THR A 327 0.50 11.73 2.09
C THR A 327 1.04 13.11 1.75
N VAL A 328 0.31 14.17 2.09
CA VAL A 328 0.74 15.57 1.97
C VAL A 328 1.22 16.06 3.33
N GLY A 329 2.54 16.09 3.53
CA GLY A 329 3.11 16.54 4.79
C GLY A 329 2.78 18.00 5.12
N ASN A 330 2.95 18.36 6.39
CA ASN A 330 2.73 19.72 6.87
C ASN A 330 4.04 20.32 7.42
N PHE A 331 4.39 21.52 6.95
CA PHE A 331 5.51 22.32 7.48
C PHE A 331 5.07 23.40 8.47
N ASN A 332 3.76 23.67 8.55
CA ASN A 332 3.21 24.64 9.48
C ASN A 332 2.93 23.99 10.84
N ALA A 333 3.98 23.88 11.67
CA ALA A 333 3.90 23.27 13.00
C ALA A 333 2.87 23.93 13.94
N SER A 334 2.47 25.18 13.68
CA SER A 334 1.42 25.84 14.45
C SER A 334 0.06 25.15 14.28
N LEU A 335 -0.28 24.67 13.08
CA LEU A 335 -1.53 23.95 12.83
C LEU A 335 -1.61 22.67 13.67
N GLU A 336 -0.53 21.89 13.67
CA GLU A 336 -0.45 20.65 14.46
C GLU A 336 -0.63 20.96 15.95
N SER A 337 0.09 21.95 16.48
CA SER A 337 0.00 22.35 17.88
C SER A 337 -1.37 22.91 18.31
N GLN A 338 -2.16 23.41 17.36
CA GLN A 338 -3.45 24.05 17.62
C GLN A 338 -4.63 23.08 17.47
N PHE A 339 -4.55 22.14 16.53
CA PHE A 339 -5.70 21.34 16.10
C PHE A 339 -5.56 19.83 16.30
N VAL A 340 -4.34 19.27 16.45
CA VAL A 340 -4.16 17.83 16.74
C VAL A 340 -4.54 17.58 18.21
N SER A 341 -5.55 16.74 18.41
CA SER A 341 -6.18 16.52 19.71
C SER A 341 -6.70 15.08 19.82
N PRO A 342 -6.71 14.47 21.02
CA PRO A 342 -7.36 13.18 21.22
C PRO A 342 -8.90 13.25 21.04
N ASN A 343 -9.50 14.45 20.96
CA ASN A 343 -10.96 14.60 20.81
C ASN A 343 -11.40 14.60 19.33
N ALA A 344 -10.95 13.61 18.56
CA ALA A 344 -11.17 13.48 17.12
C ALA A 344 -11.22 12.00 16.69
N CYS A 345 -11.59 11.70 15.45
CA CYS A 345 -11.42 10.36 14.88
C CYS A 345 -10.12 10.33 14.07
N LEU A 346 -9.21 9.39 14.37
CA LEU A 346 -7.99 9.20 13.57
C LEU A 346 -8.31 8.82 12.13
N THR A 347 -7.39 9.09 11.21
CA THR A 347 -7.64 8.99 9.76
C THR A 347 -8.09 7.58 9.36
N TRP A 348 -7.44 6.54 9.88
CA TRP A 348 -7.83 5.15 9.58
C TRP A 348 -9.28 4.82 9.97
N VAL A 349 -9.80 5.41 11.06
CA VAL A 349 -11.20 5.26 11.48
C VAL A 349 -12.13 5.96 10.48
N ARG A 350 -11.82 7.21 10.12
CA ARG A 350 -12.61 8.02 9.18
C ARG A 350 -12.65 7.40 7.79
N THR A 351 -11.52 6.87 7.31
CA THR A 351 -11.43 6.12 6.05
C THR A 351 -12.33 4.88 6.08
N LYS A 352 -12.36 4.09 7.17
CA LYS A 352 -13.27 2.94 7.27
C LYS A 352 -14.75 3.35 7.28
N VAL A 353 -15.11 4.45 7.93
CA VAL A 353 -16.50 4.95 7.92
C VAL A 353 -16.89 5.43 6.52
N ALA A 354 -16.04 6.22 5.86
CA ALA A 354 -16.30 6.72 4.51
C ALA A 354 -16.37 5.59 3.47
N ASN A 355 -15.44 4.62 3.50
CA ASN A 355 -15.47 3.45 2.62
C ASN A 355 -16.68 2.54 2.83
N ALA A 356 -17.21 2.46 4.07
CA ALA A 356 -18.43 1.71 4.35
C ALA A 356 -19.67 2.43 3.79
N LEU A 357 -19.88 3.69 4.19
CA LEU A 357 -21.16 4.37 4.04
C LEU A 357 -21.32 5.13 2.71
N ALA A 358 -20.24 5.55 2.06
CA ALA A 358 -20.34 6.36 0.84
C ALA A 358 -20.72 5.57 -0.41
N THR A 359 -21.53 6.19 -1.27
CA THR A 359 -21.82 5.71 -2.63
C THR A 359 -21.43 6.69 -3.74
N THR A 360 -21.05 7.93 -3.40
CA THR A 360 -20.51 8.92 -4.35
C THR A 360 -19.23 9.56 -3.81
N GLY A 361 -18.45 10.19 -4.71
CA GLY A 361 -17.26 10.96 -4.33
C GLY A 361 -17.53 12.09 -3.31
N PRO A 362 -18.56 12.93 -3.52
CA PRO A 362 -18.97 13.95 -2.55
C PRO A 362 -19.39 13.40 -1.18
N ASP A 363 -20.13 12.29 -1.14
CA ASP A 363 -20.53 11.67 0.14
C ASP A 363 -19.33 11.16 0.92
N TRP A 364 -18.37 10.53 0.23
CA TRP A 364 -17.12 10.08 0.84
C TRP A 364 -16.37 11.26 1.47
N ALA A 365 -16.26 12.37 0.74
CA ALA A 365 -15.62 13.60 1.22
C ALA A 365 -16.38 14.28 2.37
N ALA A 366 -17.71 14.11 2.45
CA ALA A 366 -18.57 14.63 3.51
C ALA A 366 -18.52 13.76 4.78
N LEU A 367 -18.36 12.44 4.65
CA LEU A 367 -18.16 11.50 5.76
C LEU A 367 -16.74 11.62 6.33
N PHE A 368 -15.71 11.60 5.47
CA PHE A 368 -14.31 11.61 5.90
C PHE A 368 -13.91 12.89 6.64
N ARG A 369 -14.54 14.04 6.36
CA ARG A 369 -14.24 15.31 7.03
C ARG A 369 -14.76 15.42 8.47
N GLN A 370 -15.69 14.55 8.88
CA GLN A 370 -16.25 14.59 10.22
C GLN A 370 -15.16 14.24 11.23
N HIS A 371 -15.08 15.01 12.33
CA HIS A 371 -14.12 14.77 13.41
C HIS A 371 -12.65 14.65 12.94
N ASN A 372 -12.23 15.48 11.96
CA ASN A 372 -10.86 15.57 11.46
C ASN A 372 -9.83 15.62 12.61
N SER A 373 -8.90 14.68 12.61
CA SER A 373 -7.81 14.59 13.59
C SER A 373 -6.60 15.48 13.29
N GLY A 374 -6.42 15.91 12.04
CA GLY A 374 -5.19 16.59 11.61
C GLY A 374 -3.96 15.68 11.58
N THR A 375 -4.15 14.37 11.57
CA THR A 375 -3.11 13.34 11.54
C THR A 375 -3.26 12.48 10.29
N TYR A 376 -2.16 11.96 9.75
CA TYR A 376 -2.11 11.35 8.42
C TYR A 376 -2.76 12.24 7.36
N ASN A 377 -2.11 13.39 7.16
CA ASN A 377 -2.59 14.44 6.28
C ASN A 377 -2.32 14.06 4.83
N ASN A 378 -3.39 13.79 4.07
CA ASN A 378 -3.33 13.09 2.78
C ASN A 378 -4.10 13.84 1.68
N GLN A 379 -3.67 13.68 0.42
CA GLN A 379 -4.48 13.99 -0.75
C GLN A 379 -5.23 12.72 -1.19
N TRP A 380 -6.50 12.63 -0.85
CA TRP A 380 -7.41 11.56 -1.25
C TRP A 380 -7.98 11.79 -2.64
N MET A 381 -7.95 10.74 -3.45
CA MET A 381 -8.54 10.65 -4.78
C MET A 381 -9.70 9.66 -4.73
N ILE A 382 -10.93 10.16 -4.83
CA ILE A 382 -12.15 9.36 -4.81
C ILE A 382 -12.71 9.32 -6.23
N LEU A 383 -12.54 8.18 -6.88
CA LEU A 383 -12.89 7.95 -8.26
C LEU A 383 -14.20 7.15 -8.35
N ASP A 384 -15.25 7.78 -8.87
CA ASP A 384 -16.56 7.17 -9.09
C ASP A 384 -16.61 6.55 -10.50
N LEU A 385 -16.55 5.22 -10.53
CA LEU A 385 -16.48 4.43 -11.75
C LEU A 385 -17.78 4.50 -12.56
N SER A 386 -18.92 4.77 -11.90
CA SER A 386 -20.22 4.90 -12.57
C SER A 386 -20.31 6.15 -13.45
N LEU A 387 -19.42 7.13 -13.23
CA LEU A 387 -19.43 8.42 -13.93
C LEU A 387 -18.51 8.46 -15.15
N PHE A 388 -17.72 7.41 -15.43
CA PHE A 388 -16.94 7.27 -16.67
C PHE A 388 -17.83 6.88 -17.86
N HIS A 389 -17.81 7.70 -18.91
CA HIS A 389 -18.57 7.48 -20.14
C HIS A 389 -17.75 7.92 -21.36
N ASN A 390 -17.59 7.06 -22.36
CA ASN A 390 -16.97 7.37 -23.66
C ASN A 390 -15.62 8.12 -23.56
N GLY A 391 -14.74 7.62 -22.69
CA GLY A 391 -13.39 8.18 -22.51
C GLY A 391 -13.34 9.50 -21.73
N ARG A 392 -14.38 9.84 -20.97
CA ARG A 392 -14.46 11.06 -20.15
C ARG A 392 -15.17 10.78 -18.82
N LEU A 393 -14.80 11.51 -17.77
CA LEU A 393 -15.58 11.58 -16.53
C LEU A 393 -16.67 12.65 -16.63
N ARG A 394 -17.87 12.34 -16.13
CA ARG A 394 -18.88 13.35 -15.79
C ARG A 394 -18.47 14.11 -14.51
N PRO A 395 -19.10 15.27 -14.21
CA PRO A 395 -18.88 15.97 -12.94
C PRO A 395 -19.03 15.03 -11.74
N HIS A 396 -18.17 15.23 -10.74
CA HIS A 396 -17.95 14.39 -9.55
C HIS A 396 -17.34 13.00 -9.79
N GLY A 397 -17.02 12.63 -11.03
CA GLY A 397 -16.33 11.36 -11.35
C GLY A 397 -14.97 11.20 -10.68
N LEU A 398 -14.25 12.30 -10.43
CA LEU A 398 -13.06 12.34 -9.58
C LEU A 398 -13.20 13.49 -8.58
N THR A 399 -13.53 13.13 -7.33
CA THR A 399 -13.53 14.06 -6.20
C THR A 399 -12.17 13.99 -5.51
N LEU A 400 -11.52 15.14 -5.34
CA LEU A 400 -10.28 15.28 -4.59
C LEU A 400 -10.58 15.82 -3.19
N LEU A 401 -9.92 15.30 -2.17
CA LEU A 401 -9.94 15.84 -0.81
C LEU A 401 -8.51 15.98 -0.29
N GLU A 402 -8.17 17.13 0.30
CA GLU A 402 -6.90 17.37 0.97
C GLU A 402 -7.14 17.77 2.43
N GLN A 403 -6.35 17.19 3.33
CA GLN A 403 -6.45 17.40 4.78
C GLN A 403 -5.20 18.08 5.35
N LEU A 404 -5.42 18.95 6.32
CA LEU A 404 -4.45 19.47 7.27
C LEU A 404 -5.08 19.50 8.68
N PRO A 405 -4.31 19.75 9.76
CA PRO A 405 -4.89 20.05 11.06
C PRO A 405 -5.84 21.24 11.01
N GLY A 406 -7.08 21.02 11.45
CA GLY A 406 -8.16 22.01 11.47
C GLY A 406 -8.79 22.36 10.11
N HIS A 407 -8.24 21.87 8.99
CA HIS A 407 -8.63 22.32 7.65
C HIS A 407 -8.79 21.13 6.70
N ILE A 408 -9.93 21.05 6.00
CA ILE A 408 -10.15 20.09 4.91
C ILE A 408 -10.74 20.82 3.72
N LYS A 409 -10.19 20.58 2.53
CA LYS A 409 -10.73 21.06 1.27
C LYS A 409 -11.09 19.89 0.38
N ALA A 410 -12.28 19.92 -0.22
CA ALA A 410 -12.69 18.94 -1.21
C ALA A 410 -13.32 19.63 -2.42
N ALA A 411 -13.07 19.12 -3.62
CA ALA A 411 -13.63 19.62 -4.87
C ALA A 411 -13.69 18.53 -5.95
N ASP A 412 -14.58 18.72 -6.92
CA ASP A 412 -14.54 17.97 -8.17
C ASP A 412 -13.34 18.41 -9.03
N VAL A 413 -12.54 17.46 -9.49
CA VAL A 413 -11.41 17.67 -10.41
C VAL A 413 -11.52 16.84 -11.69
N SER A 414 -12.70 16.26 -11.97
CA SER A 414 -13.01 15.48 -13.19
C SER A 414 -12.62 16.24 -14.47
N ASP A 415 -12.84 17.54 -14.47
CA ASP A 415 -12.53 18.44 -15.57
C ASP A 415 -11.03 18.68 -15.78
N VAL A 416 -10.21 18.51 -14.73
CA VAL A 416 -8.74 18.51 -14.84
C VAL A 416 -8.28 17.23 -15.54
N LEU A 417 -8.75 16.06 -15.07
CA LEU A 417 -8.48 14.76 -15.70
C LEU A 417 -8.90 14.74 -17.17
N ASN A 418 -10.12 15.24 -17.48
CA ASN A 418 -10.64 15.31 -18.84
C ASN A 418 -9.79 16.17 -19.79
N ARG A 419 -9.17 17.26 -19.29
CA ARG A 419 -8.33 18.15 -20.11
C ARG A 419 -6.88 17.65 -20.25
N GLN A 420 -6.33 17.05 -19.20
CA GLN A 420 -4.93 16.59 -19.17
C GLN A 420 -4.77 15.15 -19.68
N GLY A 421 -5.84 14.34 -19.65
CA GLY A 421 -5.80 12.90 -19.92
C GLY A 421 -5.28 12.07 -18.74
N TYR A 422 -4.76 12.69 -17.68
CA TYR A 422 -4.32 12.02 -16.48
C TYR A 422 -4.49 12.91 -15.22
N TRP A 423 -4.47 12.29 -14.05
CA TRP A 423 -4.30 12.93 -12.74
C TRP A 423 -3.15 12.22 -12.03
N ALA A 424 -2.19 12.97 -11.49
CA ALA A 424 -1.05 12.41 -10.77
C ALA A 424 -0.93 13.01 -9.38
N SER A 425 -0.56 12.19 -8.40
CA SER A 425 -0.38 12.56 -7.00
C SER A 425 1.01 12.11 -6.51
N TYR A 426 1.67 12.98 -5.75
CA TYR A 426 3.10 12.87 -5.42
C TYR A 426 3.49 13.76 -4.21
N ASN A 427 2.67 13.75 -3.16
CA ASN A 427 2.95 14.35 -1.85
C ASN A 427 3.02 15.88 -1.76
N ILE A 428 2.59 16.59 -2.79
CA ILE A 428 2.51 18.06 -2.79
C ILE A 428 1.03 18.45 -2.93
N PRO A 429 0.47 19.30 -2.06
CA PRO A 429 -0.91 19.73 -2.19
C PRO A 429 -1.20 20.41 -3.53
N TYR A 430 -2.31 20.02 -4.15
CA TYR A 430 -2.85 20.61 -5.36
C TYR A 430 -3.59 21.92 -5.09
N PHE A 431 -4.39 21.99 -4.01
CA PHE A 431 -5.18 23.20 -3.76
C PHE A 431 -4.25 24.33 -3.28
N PRO A 432 -4.22 25.51 -3.93
CA PRO A 432 -3.31 26.61 -3.56
C PRO A 432 -3.44 27.07 -2.11
N GLU A 433 -4.65 26.96 -1.55
CA GLU A 433 -4.96 27.21 -0.15
C GLU A 433 -4.23 26.23 0.78
N ILE A 434 -4.33 24.92 0.52
CA ILE A 434 -3.68 23.87 1.32
C ILE A 434 -2.16 23.98 1.14
N TYR A 435 -1.67 24.18 -0.07
CA TYR A 435 -0.24 24.41 -0.39
C TYR A 435 0.35 25.62 0.37
N THR A 436 -0.41 26.71 0.51
CA THR A 436 0.02 27.89 1.26
C THR A 436 -0.05 27.65 2.76
N THR A 437 -1.19 27.16 3.26
CA THR A 437 -1.47 26.96 4.69
C THR A 437 -0.55 25.91 5.34
N SER A 438 -0.20 24.85 4.61
CA SER A 438 0.79 23.84 5.02
C SER A 438 2.24 24.32 5.00
N GLY A 439 2.52 25.51 4.45
CA GLY A 439 3.86 26.10 4.40
C GLY A 439 4.75 25.65 3.24
N PHE A 440 4.24 24.88 2.26
CA PHE A 440 5.02 24.52 1.05
C PHE A 440 5.45 25.76 0.26
N ALA A 441 4.59 26.80 0.20
CA ALA A 441 4.91 28.06 -0.47
C ALA A 441 6.15 28.81 0.09
N LEU A 442 6.61 28.45 1.29
CA LEU A 442 7.79 29.02 1.93
C LEU A 442 9.07 28.19 1.73
N LYS A 443 8.97 26.98 1.14
CA LYS A 443 10.12 26.10 0.95
C LYS A 443 10.88 26.46 -0.35
N PRO A 444 12.22 26.54 -0.32
CA PRO A 444 12.99 27.00 -1.48
C PRO A 444 13.20 25.89 -2.52
N GLY A 445 13.05 26.27 -3.80
CA GLY A 445 13.42 25.45 -4.96
C GLY A 445 12.35 24.47 -5.48
N ASP A 446 12.56 24.03 -6.71
CA ASP A 446 11.62 23.22 -7.51
C ASP A 446 11.12 21.94 -6.84
N THR A 447 11.91 21.32 -5.95
CA THR A 447 11.57 20.07 -5.25
C THR A 447 10.22 20.13 -4.53
N TRP A 448 9.82 21.31 -4.06
CA TRP A 448 8.60 21.55 -3.30
C TRP A 448 7.45 22.14 -4.13
N SER A 449 7.71 22.49 -5.39
CA SER A 449 6.70 23.02 -6.31
C SER A 449 5.82 21.91 -6.85
N TYR A 450 4.50 22.08 -6.76
CA TYR A 450 3.51 21.16 -7.30
C TYR A 450 3.74 20.83 -8.79
N THR A 451 4.25 21.78 -9.59
CA THR A 451 4.48 21.55 -11.02
C THR A 451 5.93 21.27 -11.40
N GLN A 452 6.90 21.58 -10.53
CA GLN A 452 8.32 21.53 -10.87
C GLN A 452 9.13 20.44 -10.14
N CYS A 453 8.54 19.71 -9.20
CA CYS A 453 9.23 18.58 -8.58
C CYS A 453 9.50 17.45 -9.61
N SER A 454 10.49 16.59 -9.34
CA SER A 454 10.88 15.52 -10.28
C SER A 454 9.71 14.62 -10.68
N ARG A 455 8.85 14.22 -9.73
CA ARG A 455 7.68 13.37 -10.02
C ARG A 455 6.63 14.09 -10.89
N ALA A 456 6.35 15.36 -10.65
CA ALA A 456 5.45 16.15 -11.49
C ALA A 456 5.96 16.21 -12.95
N LYS A 457 7.26 16.46 -13.13
CA LYS A 457 7.92 16.50 -14.45
C LYS A 457 7.93 15.11 -15.12
N ILE A 458 8.20 14.03 -14.37
CA ILE A 458 8.18 12.65 -14.89
C ILE A 458 6.76 12.25 -15.31
N PHE A 459 5.74 12.48 -14.48
CA PHE A 459 4.36 12.18 -14.85
C PHE A 459 3.88 12.99 -16.06
N ALA A 460 4.24 14.28 -16.16
CA ALA A 460 3.93 15.10 -17.33
C ALA A 460 4.56 14.58 -18.63
N ARG A 461 5.74 13.95 -18.54
CA ARG A 461 6.43 13.30 -19.68
C ARG A 461 5.82 11.94 -20.02
N ASP A 462 5.58 11.09 -19.02
CA ASP A 462 5.38 9.65 -19.22
C ASP A 462 3.92 9.19 -19.12
N ALA A 463 3.06 9.89 -18.35
CA ALA A 463 1.66 9.51 -18.24
C ALA A 463 0.91 9.48 -19.59
N PRO A 464 1.13 10.39 -20.56
CA PRO A 464 0.52 10.30 -21.88
C PRO A 464 0.81 8.97 -22.60
N ALA A 465 2.00 8.39 -22.39
CA ALA A 465 2.44 7.15 -23.01
C ALA A 465 1.84 5.87 -22.37
N VAL A 466 1.20 5.97 -21.21
CA VAL A 466 0.41 4.86 -20.64
C VAL A 466 -0.82 4.65 -21.52
N GLN A 467 -0.81 3.58 -22.33
CA GLN A 467 -1.91 3.17 -23.22
C GLN A 467 -2.49 1.80 -22.88
N SER A 468 -1.84 1.06 -21.97
CA SER A 468 -2.30 -0.23 -21.47
C SER A 468 -2.03 -0.37 -19.97
N LEU A 469 -2.71 -1.34 -19.34
CA LEU A 469 -2.41 -1.73 -17.97
C LEU A 469 -0.94 -2.16 -17.80
N ASP A 470 -0.35 -2.75 -18.83
CA ASP A 470 1.06 -3.17 -18.84
C ASP A 470 2.02 -1.97 -18.83
N ASP A 471 1.67 -0.86 -19.50
CA ASP A 471 2.47 0.38 -19.46
C ASP A 471 2.31 1.10 -18.11
N LEU A 472 1.12 0.98 -17.49
CA LEU A 472 0.87 1.47 -16.13
C LEU A 472 1.68 0.67 -15.09
N LYS A 473 1.74 -0.67 -15.21
CA LYS A 473 2.63 -1.52 -14.38
C LYS A 473 4.06 -1.01 -14.44
N HIS A 474 4.59 -0.82 -15.65
CA HIS A 474 5.94 -0.33 -15.87
C HIS A 474 6.18 1.08 -15.30
N LEU A 475 5.19 1.99 -15.36
CA LEU A 475 5.33 3.32 -14.77
C LEU A 475 5.26 3.31 -13.24
N MET A 476 4.33 2.55 -12.65
CA MET A 476 4.14 2.55 -11.19
C MET A 476 5.23 1.76 -10.46
N ARG A 477 5.60 0.58 -10.97
CA ARG A 477 6.77 -0.20 -10.52
C ARG A 477 7.10 -1.28 -11.55
N CYS A 478 8.11 -1.04 -12.37
CA CYS A 478 8.66 -2.06 -13.25
C CYS A 478 9.35 -3.19 -12.45
N VAL A 479 9.31 -4.38 -13.06
CA VAL A 479 10.00 -5.60 -12.63
C VAL A 479 10.91 -6.03 -13.77
N SER A 480 12.20 -6.29 -13.51
CA SER A 480 13.12 -6.74 -14.56
C SER A 480 12.59 -8.01 -15.23
N THR A 481 12.52 -7.99 -16.54
CA THR A 481 12.21 -9.16 -17.37
C THR A 481 13.49 -9.60 -18.08
N ASN A 482 13.73 -10.91 -18.18
CA ASN A 482 14.85 -11.46 -18.93
C ASN A 482 14.32 -12.32 -20.09
N PRO A 483 14.58 -11.97 -21.37
CA PRO A 483 15.30 -10.78 -21.82
C PRO A 483 14.50 -9.48 -21.57
N PRO A 484 15.17 -8.33 -21.40
CA PRO A 484 14.49 -7.06 -21.21
C PRO A 484 13.66 -6.70 -22.44
N ARG A 485 12.37 -6.37 -22.22
CA ARG A 485 11.47 -5.93 -23.29
C ARG A 485 12.03 -4.65 -23.95
N ALA A 486 12.38 -4.72 -25.22
CA ALA A 486 12.94 -3.59 -25.95
C ALA A 486 11.95 -2.41 -26.03
N HIS A 487 12.44 -1.20 -25.73
CA HIS A 487 11.74 0.08 -25.90
C HIS A 487 10.32 0.15 -25.28
N ARG A 488 10.25 0.12 -23.94
CA ARG A 488 9.09 0.67 -23.19
C ARG A 488 9.15 2.21 -23.16
N PRO A 489 8.02 2.91 -23.29
CA PRO A 489 7.99 4.38 -23.22
C PRO A 489 7.88 4.92 -21.79
N THR A 490 7.51 4.08 -20.80
CA THR A 490 7.34 4.44 -19.39
C THR A 490 8.41 3.77 -18.51
N ARG A 491 8.71 4.41 -17.37
CA ARG A 491 9.85 4.10 -16.48
C ARG A 491 9.46 4.34 -15.02
N SER A 492 9.63 3.37 -14.12
CA SER A 492 9.29 3.58 -12.70
C SER A 492 10.42 4.24 -11.92
N ASN A 493 11.65 3.80 -12.17
CA ASN A 493 12.88 4.42 -11.69
C ASN A 493 13.99 4.12 -12.69
N HIS A 494 14.73 5.15 -13.09
CA HIS A 494 15.90 5.08 -13.97
C HIS A 494 16.92 6.15 -13.55
N TYR A 495 17.02 6.43 -12.25
CA TYR A 495 17.66 7.64 -11.70
C TYR A 495 19.07 7.92 -12.21
N ALA A 496 19.84 6.87 -12.51
CA ALA A 496 21.19 6.97 -13.04
C ALA A 496 21.25 7.64 -14.44
N THR A 497 20.18 7.52 -15.24
CA THR A 497 20.13 8.00 -16.63
C THR A 497 19.01 9.01 -16.91
N ASP A 498 17.97 9.08 -16.08
CA ASP A 498 16.89 10.06 -16.24
C ASP A 498 17.30 11.44 -15.70
N PRO A 499 17.40 12.48 -16.56
CA PRO A 499 17.79 13.82 -16.13
C PRO A 499 16.77 14.47 -15.16
N LEU A 500 15.51 14.02 -15.14
CA LEU A 500 14.50 14.53 -14.21
C LEU A 500 14.71 14.02 -12.78
N SER A 501 15.37 12.87 -12.63
CA SER A 501 15.75 12.31 -11.33
C SER A 501 17.04 12.92 -10.77
N VAL A 502 17.78 13.71 -11.56
CA VAL A 502 19.04 14.38 -11.17
C VAL A 502 20.05 13.48 -10.43
N HIS A 503 20.14 12.21 -10.85
CA HIS A 503 20.98 11.16 -10.24
C HIS A 503 20.66 10.81 -8.78
N ASP A 504 19.46 11.16 -8.30
CA ASP A 504 18.95 10.83 -6.96
C ASP A 504 17.90 9.70 -7.06
N PRO A 505 18.12 8.51 -6.48
CA PRO A 505 17.21 7.37 -6.59
C PRO A 505 15.90 7.57 -5.83
N GLY A 506 15.79 8.60 -4.97
CA GLY A 506 14.54 9.05 -4.37
C GLY A 506 13.65 9.85 -5.33
N ARG A 507 14.19 10.37 -6.44
CA ARG A 507 13.47 11.29 -7.36
C ARG A 507 12.91 10.57 -8.58
N ALA A 508 12.16 9.51 -8.33
CA ALA A 508 11.50 8.66 -9.32
C ALA A 508 10.01 8.50 -9.00
N VAL A 509 9.24 7.74 -9.80
CA VAL A 509 7.86 7.34 -9.42
C VAL A 509 7.91 6.27 -8.34
N ALA A 510 8.89 5.36 -8.43
CA ALA A 510 9.17 4.33 -7.44
C ALA A 510 10.56 4.53 -6.81
N ALA A 511 10.64 5.26 -5.68
CA ALA A 511 11.92 5.59 -5.03
C ALA A 511 12.72 4.36 -4.55
N ARG A 512 14.05 4.51 -4.47
CA ARG A 512 15.04 3.52 -4.00
C ARG A 512 16.10 4.17 -3.10
N TYR A 513 15.74 4.63 -1.89
CA TYR A 513 16.71 5.33 -1.03
C TYR A 513 17.89 4.45 -0.61
N ASP A 514 17.73 3.12 -0.66
CA ASP A 514 18.78 2.12 -0.40
C ASP A 514 19.92 2.14 -1.43
N LEU A 515 19.73 2.81 -2.57
CA LEU A 515 20.75 2.96 -3.61
C LEU A 515 21.44 4.33 -3.60
N ALA A 516 21.11 5.21 -2.65
CA ALA A 516 21.72 6.53 -2.55
C ALA A 516 23.17 6.41 -2.04
N THR A 517 24.11 7.02 -2.77
CA THR A 517 25.54 7.02 -2.41
C THR A 517 25.90 8.07 -1.36
N ASP A 518 25.07 9.09 -1.17
CA ASP A 518 25.18 10.04 -0.06
C ASP A 518 24.57 9.46 1.23
N PRO A 519 25.35 9.29 2.31
CA PRO A 519 24.85 8.79 3.59
C PRO A 519 23.72 9.64 4.21
N ASN A 520 23.62 10.93 3.84
CA ASN A 520 22.51 11.79 4.29
C ASN A 520 21.19 11.47 3.60
N THR A 521 21.23 10.81 2.44
CA THR A 521 20.08 10.46 1.60
C THR A 521 19.76 8.96 1.70
N PHE A 522 20.76 8.11 1.92
CA PHE A 522 20.59 6.67 2.14
C PHE A 522 19.56 6.37 3.25
N ASP A 523 18.66 5.43 2.98
CA ASP A 523 17.69 4.90 3.93
C ASP A 523 17.15 3.55 3.42
N LEU A 524 16.72 2.66 4.32
CA LEU A 524 16.02 1.42 3.94
C LEU A 524 14.53 1.73 3.73
N ASN A 525 14.28 2.56 2.71
CA ASN A 525 13.01 3.20 2.43
C ASN A 525 12.86 3.40 0.92
N GLY A 526 11.63 3.54 0.43
CA GLY A 526 11.34 3.75 -0.98
C GLY A 526 9.99 3.18 -1.36
N ALA A 527 9.74 3.00 -2.66
CA ALA A 527 8.52 2.34 -3.10
C ALA A 527 8.55 0.85 -2.72
N ILE A 528 7.68 0.44 -1.81
CA ILE A 528 7.61 -0.95 -1.31
C ILE A 528 6.62 -1.81 -2.09
N ASP A 529 5.73 -1.24 -2.88
CA ASP A 529 4.80 -1.97 -3.72
C ASP A 529 4.34 -1.18 -4.95
N ALA A 530 3.53 -1.83 -5.79
CA ALA A 530 2.54 -1.14 -6.61
C ALA A 530 1.25 -1.97 -6.73
N LYS A 531 0.11 -1.26 -6.81
CA LYS A 531 -1.22 -1.79 -7.16
C LYS A 531 -1.69 -1.07 -8.42
N VAL A 532 -2.27 -1.80 -9.38
CA VAL A 532 -2.79 -1.24 -10.63
C VAL A 532 -4.08 -1.94 -11.05
N THR A 533 -5.02 -1.20 -11.64
CA THR A 533 -6.22 -1.80 -12.23
C THR A 533 -6.78 -0.99 -13.41
N SER A 534 -7.87 -1.49 -13.98
CA SER A 534 -8.67 -0.86 -15.03
C SER A 534 -10.14 -0.87 -14.66
N LEU A 535 -10.96 -0.06 -15.33
CA LEU A 535 -12.40 0.09 -15.06
C LEU A 535 -13.12 -1.25 -14.96
N ARG A 536 -12.93 -2.11 -15.98
CA ARG A 536 -13.56 -3.44 -16.06
C ARG A 536 -13.20 -4.33 -14.86
N ARG A 537 -11.93 -4.30 -14.45
CA ARG A 537 -11.41 -5.15 -13.37
C ARG A 537 -11.86 -4.65 -12.00
N ALA A 538 -11.89 -3.34 -11.82
CA ALA A 538 -12.37 -2.72 -10.58
C ALA A 538 -13.85 -2.99 -10.30
N HIS A 539 -14.71 -3.11 -11.32
CA HIS A 539 -16.10 -3.58 -11.12
C HIS A 539 -16.20 -5.03 -10.58
N ALA A 540 -15.17 -5.85 -10.78
CA ALA A 540 -15.01 -7.18 -10.17
C ALA A 540 -14.14 -7.14 -8.89
N LEU A 541 -13.84 -5.95 -8.36
CA LEU A 541 -12.94 -5.72 -7.23
C LEU A 541 -11.54 -6.36 -7.40
N GLU A 542 -11.08 -6.43 -8.65
CA GLU A 542 -9.83 -7.05 -9.09
C GLU A 542 -8.75 -5.99 -9.38
N CYS A 543 -7.50 -6.29 -9.04
CA CYS A 543 -6.31 -5.52 -9.45
C CYS A 543 -5.10 -6.44 -9.61
N ASP A 544 -4.01 -5.94 -10.22
CA ASP A 544 -2.70 -6.57 -10.06
C ASP A 544 -1.89 -5.82 -9.01
N ALA A 545 -1.21 -6.57 -8.14
CA ALA A 545 -0.36 -6.04 -7.09
C ALA A 545 1.02 -6.73 -7.10
N VAL A 546 2.06 -6.02 -6.68
CA VAL A 546 3.44 -6.51 -6.67
C VAL A 546 4.19 -5.96 -5.47
N LEU A 547 4.90 -6.83 -4.72
CA LEU A 547 5.60 -6.45 -3.49
C LEU A 547 7.12 -6.32 -3.69
N GLY A 548 7.71 -5.36 -2.99
CA GLY A 548 9.14 -5.08 -2.97
C GLY A 548 9.54 -3.85 -3.79
N PRO A 549 10.81 -3.41 -3.67
CA PRO A 549 11.31 -2.30 -4.46
C PRO A 549 11.37 -2.58 -5.97
N THR A 550 11.26 -1.53 -6.78
CA THR A 550 11.45 -1.64 -8.23
C THR A 550 12.89 -2.08 -8.56
N ASN A 551 13.04 -2.95 -9.55
CA ASN A 551 14.33 -3.46 -10.03
C ASN A 551 14.40 -3.31 -11.56
N ASP A 552 14.07 -2.12 -12.09
CA ASP A 552 13.93 -1.86 -13.53
C ASP A 552 15.29 -1.97 -14.24
N ASP A 553 16.17 -0.98 -13.99
CA ASP A 553 17.62 -1.04 -14.24
C ASP A 553 18.44 -1.16 -12.94
N GLN A 554 17.76 -1.23 -11.79
CA GLN A 554 18.38 -1.35 -10.47
C GLN A 554 18.61 -2.81 -10.05
N PRO A 555 19.59 -3.09 -9.17
CA PRO A 555 19.67 -4.39 -8.52
C PRO A 555 18.40 -4.69 -7.71
N THR A 556 17.97 -5.96 -7.77
CA THR A 556 16.95 -6.53 -6.88
C THR A 556 17.35 -6.31 -5.42
N PHE A 557 16.41 -5.86 -4.60
CA PHE A 557 16.64 -5.70 -3.16
C PHE A 557 16.75 -7.05 -2.45
N GLU A 558 17.77 -7.19 -1.60
CA GLU A 558 18.01 -8.33 -0.71
C GLU A 558 18.32 -7.82 0.70
N TRP A 559 17.75 -8.48 1.72
CA TRP A 559 18.21 -8.37 3.11
C TRP A 559 19.58 -9.04 3.25
N ILE A 560 20.62 -8.21 3.31
CA ILE A 560 22.00 -8.62 3.56
C ILE A 560 22.38 -8.34 5.03
N ALA A 561 23.38 -9.05 5.55
CA ALA A 561 23.81 -8.93 6.95
C ALA A 561 24.20 -7.51 7.41
N ALA A 562 24.53 -6.61 6.48
CA ALA A 562 24.79 -5.20 6.77
C ALA A 562 23.51 -4.38 7.08
N TYR A 563 22.32 -4.90 6.77
CA TYR A 563 21.03 -4.27 7.01
C TYR A 563 20.32 -4.83 8.26
N ASP A 564 20.73 -5.99 8.77
CA ASP A 564 20.15 -6.64 9.96
C ASP A 564 20.21 -5.76 11.22
N THR A 565 21.21 -4.88 11.32
CA THR A 565 21.37 -3.90 12.41
C THR A 565 20.70 -2.56 12.15
N LEU A 566 20.15 -2.35 10.94
CA LEU A 566 19.52 -1.10 10.51
C LEU A 566 17.99 -1.16 10.54
N ALA A 567 17.39 -2.32 10.26
CA ALA A 567 15.95 -2.50 10.28
C ALA A 567 15.52 -3.92 10.65
N SER A 568 14.53 -4.02 11.54
CA SER A 568 13.83 -5.27 11.83
C SER A 568 12.98 -5.69 10.63
N HIS A 569 13.09 -6.96 10.24
CA HIS A 569 12.46 -7.52 9.04
C HIS A 569 11.99 -8.97 9.26
N VAL A 570 11.53 -9.28 10.47
CA VAL A 570 11.02 -10.59 10.87
C VAL A 570 9.87 -11.00 9.95
N GLY A 571 9.87 -12.27 9.52
CA GLY A 571 8.85 -12.82 8.63
C GLY A 571 9.02 -12.49 7.14
N HIS A 572 9.95 -11.61 6.77
CA HIS A 572 10.19 -11.25 5.37
C HIS A 572 10.90 -12.37 4.58
N PRO A 573 10.64 -12.49 3.27
CA PRO A 573 11.54 -13.20 2.36
C PRO A 573 12.87 -12.45 2.28
N ARG A 574 13.98 -13.15 2.04
CA ARG A 574 15.30 -12.50 1.97
C ARG A 574 15.49 -11.66 0.70
N VAL A 575 14.93 -12.10 -0.45
CA VAL A 575 15.06 -11.42 -1.75
C VAL A 575 13.68 -11.00 -2.24
N PHE A 576 13.55 -9.74 -2.70
CA PHE A 576 12.29 -9.16 -3.16
C PHE A 576 12.20 -9.07 -4.69
N ASN A 577 12.14 -10.23 -5.37
CA ASN A 577 12.03 -10.33 -6.83
C ASN A 577 10.65 -10.83 -7.31
N PHE A 578 9.57 -10.26 -6.77
CA PHE A 578 8.22 -10.67 -7.11
C PHE A 578 7.70 -10.03 -8.40
N SER A 579 6.93 -10.79 -9.17
CA SER A 579 6.16 -10.32 -10.33
C SER A 579 4.73 -9.95 -9.94
N PHE A 580 4.06 -9.13 -10.75
CA PHE A 580 2.66 -8.76 -10.52
C PHE A 580 1.77 -10.00 -10.43
N ALA A 581 1.04 -10.12 -9.32
CA ALA A 581 0.02 -11.14 -9.09
C ALA A 581 -1.37 -10.50 -9.09
N THR A 582 -2.36 -11.21 -9.63
CA THR A 582 -3.74 -10.75 -9.66
C THR A 582 -4.45 -11.07 -8.34
N MET A 583 -5.06 -10.05 -7.74
CA MET A 583 -5.81 -10.14 -6.48
C MET A 583 -7.31 -10.11 -6.80
N ARG A 584 -8.08 -11.06 -6.27
CA ARG A 584 -9.48 -11.31 -6.64
C ARG A 584 -10.37 -11.43 -5.40
N HIS A 585 -11.44 -10.65 -5.35
CA HIS A 585 -12.35 -10.64 -4.21
C HIS A 585 -13.16 -11.93 -4.03
N ASP A 586 -13.56 -12.54 -5.15
CA ASP A 586 -14.50 -13.66 -5.25
C ASP A 586 -13.84 -15.04 -5.21
N GLN A 587 -12.53 -15.11 -4.95
CA GLN A 587 -11.76 -16.35 -5.17
C GLN A 587 -11.95 -17.41 -4.07
N HIS A 588 -12.10 -16.99 -2.80
CA HIS A 588 -12.12 -17.87 -1.63
C HIS A 588 -13.04 -17.37 -0.49
N LEU A 589 -14.14 -16.70 -0.87
CA LEU A 589 -15.25 -16.31 0.01
C LEU A 589 -16.44 -17.26 -0.12
#